data_AF-A0A7V2RR60-F1
#
_entry.id   AF-A0A7V2RR60-F1
#
_cell.length_a   1.000
_cell.length_b   1.000
_cell.length_c   1.000
_cell.angle_alpha   90.00
_cell.angle_beta   90.00
_cell.angle_gamma   90.00
#
_symmetry.space_group_name_H-M   'P 1'
#
loop_
_entity.id
_entity.type
_entity.pdbx_description
1 polymer ?
#
loop_
_entity_poly.entity_id
_entity_poly.type
_entity_poly.pdbx_seq_one_letter_code
_entity_poly.pdbx_strand_id
1 'polypeptide(L)' 'MKKKNNWVKVANCVSRDPSAIVKCPECNDGYLHKIIIPLHDFEKVDIHIYCPKCHARNVITKKGSICTFD' A
#
# COMPACT_ATOMS: atom_id res chain seq x y z
N MET A 1 -16.01 4.14 -17.16
CA MET A 1 -14.69 4.52 -16.61
C MET A 1 -14.73 4.45 -15.07
N LYS A 2 -14.10 3.44 -14.44
CA LYS A 2 -14.03 3.27 -12.97
C LYS A 2 -12.56 3.16 -12.52
N LYS A 3 -11.76 4.23 -12.64
CA LYS A 3 -10.34 4.22 -12.21
C LYS A 3 -10.14 4.46 -10.70
N LYS A 4 -10.94 5.31 -10.07
CA LYS A 4 -10.75 5.70 -8.65
C LYS A 4 -10.93 4.56 -7.63
N ASN A 5 -11.75 3.54 -7.94
CA ASN A 5 -12.04 2.46 -6.98
C ASN A 5 -10.93 1.41 -6.86
N ASN A 6 -10.00 1.32 -7.82
CA ASN A 6 -9.03 0.24 -7.81
C ASN A 6 -7.94 0.48 -6.76
N TRP A 7 -7.49 1.73 -6.59
CA TRP A 7 -6.54 2.08 -5.52
C TRP A 7 -7.12 1.89 -4.11
N VAL A 8 -8.42 2.14 -3.93
CA VAL A 8 -9.12 1.85 -2.65
C VAL A 8 -9.11 0.35 -2.35
N LYS A 9 -9.29 -0.50 -3.37
CA LYS A 9 -9.17 -1.96 -3.21
C LYS A 9 -7.75 -2.39 -2.86
N VAL A 10 -6.75 -1.84 -3.57
CA VAL A 10 -5.34 -2.05 -3.24
C VAL A 10 -5.08 -1.66 -1.78
N ALA A 11 -5.57 -0.49 -1.37
CA ALA A 11 -5.38 0.00 -0.01
C ALA A 11 -6.03 -0.92 1.04
N ASN A 12 -7.24 -1.42 0.78
CA ASN A 12 -7.88 -2.39 1.66
C ASN A 12 -7.11 -3.71 1.76
N CYS A 13 -6.58 -4.23 0.65
CA CYS A 13 -5.76 -5.44 0.65
C CYS A 13 -4.47 -5.23 1.45
N VAL A 14 -3.70 -4.19 1.11
CA VAL A 14 -2.41 -3.90 1.73
C VAL A 14 -2.55 -3.49 3.21
N SER A 15 -3.67 -2.85 3.58
CA SER A 15 -3.95 -2.52 4.98
C SER A 15 -4.27 -3.75 5.82
N ARG A 16 -4.85 -4.81 5.24
CA ARG A 16 -5.14 -6.07 5.95
C ARG A 16 -3.92 -6.96 5.99
N ASP A 17 -3.22 -7.06 4.88
CA ASP A 17 -2.01 -7.85 4.73
C ASP A 17 -0.94 -7.01 4.00
N PRO A 18 0.02 -6.42 4.73
CA PRO A 18 1.10 -5.64 4.12
C PRO A 18 1.99 -6.48 3.20
N SER A 19 2.00 -7.81 3.33
CA SER A 19 2.77 -8.73 2.50
C SER A 19 2.05 -9.07 1.18
N ALA A 20 0.76 -8.79 1.05
CA ALA A 20 -0.06 -9.17 -0.11
C ALA A 20 0.53 -8.73 -1.45
N ILE A 21 0.76 -9.66 -2.38
CA ILE A 21 1.24 -9.34 -3.73
C ILE A 21 0.07 -8.78 -4.54
N VAL A 22 0.15 -7.50 -4.92
CA VAL A 22 -0.94 -6.80 -5.61
C VAL A 22 -0.49 -6.37 -7.00
N LYS A 23 -1.29 -6.71 -8.03
CA LYS A 23 -1.10 -6.21 -9.40
C LYS A 23 -1.42 -4.72 -9.49
N CYS A 24 -0.70 -4.02 -10.35
CA CYS A 24 -0.89 -2.60 -10.57
C CYS A 24 -2.29 -2.33 -11.15
N PRO A 25 -3.12 -1.52 -10.50
CA PRO A 25 -4.47 -1.23 -10.97
C PRO A 25 -4.52 -0.30 -12.20
N GLU A 26 -3.40 0.37 -12.51
CA GLU A 26 -3.30 1.28 -13.66
C GLU A 26 -2.92 0.54 -14.94
N CYS A 27 -1.85 -0.27 -14.91
CA CYS A 27 -1.35 -0.96 -16.11
C CYS A 27 -1.72 -2.45 -16.19
N ASN A 28 -2.17 -3.07 -15.09
CA ASN A 28 -2.54 -4.49 -14.98
C ASN A 28 -1.43 -5.50 -15.37
N ASP A 29 -0.21 -5.04 -15.64
CA ASP A 29 0.90 -5.84 -16.14
C ASP A 29 2.04 -5.98 -15.11
N GLY A 30 2.24 -4.96 -14.27
CA GLY A 30 3.26 -4.97 -13.21
C GLY A 30 2.71 -5.32 -11.83
N TYR A 31 3.58 -5.78 -10.93
CA TYR A 31 3.28 -5.87 -9.50
C TYR A 31 3.68 -4.59 -8.77
N LEU A 32 2.95 -4.27 -7.69
CA LEU A 32 3.24 -3.11 -6.87
C LEU A 32 4.32 -3.44 -5.84
N HIS A 33 5.34 -2.58 -5.79
CA HIS A 33 6.34 -2.56 -4.74
C HIS A 33 5.84 -1.69 -3.59
N LYS A 34 6.14 -2.09 -2.36
CA LYS A 34 5.63 -1.47 -1.15
C LYS A 34 6.78 -1.19 -0.19
N ILE A 35 6.80 -0.01 0.41
CA ILE A 35 7.75 0.40 1.44
C ILE A 35 6.94 0.91 2.62
N ILE A 36 7.14 0.30 3.79
CA ILE A 36 6.44 0.66 5.02
C ILE A 36 7.38 1.53 5.85
N ILE A 37 6.93 2.74 6.16
CA ILE A 37 7.67 3.72 6.93
C ILE A 37 6.89 3.97 8.23
N PRO A 38 7.42 3.60 9.40
CA PRO A 38 6.82 3.98 10.67
C PRO A 38 6.91 5.51 10.84
N LEU A 39 5.80 6.13 11.25
CA LEU A 39 5.77 7.55 11.62
C LEU A 39 6.22 7.72 13.08
N HIS A 40 6.62 8.95 13.44
CA HIS A 40 7.31 9.29 14.69
C HIS A 40 6.65 8.74 15.98
N ASP A 41 5.32 8.68 16.03
CA ASP A 41 4.59 8.18 17.20
C ASP A 41 4.39 6.65 17.22
N PHE A 42 4.88 5.92 16.20
CA PHE A 42 4.67 4.47 15.98
C PHE A 42 3.20 4.00 15.92
N GLU A 43 2.24 4.87 16.23
CA GLU A 43 0.80 4.67 16.10
C GLU A 43 0.33 4.72 14.64
N LYS A 44 1.18 5.18 13.72
CA LYS A 44 0.87 5.32 12.29
C LYS A 44 2.02 4.81 11.45
N VAL A 45 1.67 4.23 10.32
CA VAL A 45 2.60 3.77 9.29
C VAL A 45 2.16 4.34 7.94
N ASP A 46 3.13 4.79 7.16
CA ASP A 46 2.95 5.14 5.76
C ASP A 46 3.41 3.99 4.88
N ILE A 47 2.51 3.53 4.02
CA ILE A 47 2.81 2.49 3.04
C ILE A 47 2.92 3.18 1.67
N HIS A 48 4.15 3.37 1.23
CA HIS A 48 4.45 3.89 -0.10
C HIS A 48 4.35 2.76 -1.10
N ILE A 49 3.50 2.93 -2.10
CA ILE A 49 3.25 1.95 -3.14
C ILE A 49 3.69 2.52 -4.49
N TYR A 50 4.46 1.75 -5.25
CA TYR A 50 4.82 2.14 -6.61
C TYR A 50 4.81 0.94 -7.57
N CYS A 51 4.51 1.18 -8.84
CA CYS A 51 4.65 0.21 -9.90
C CYS A 51 5.93 0.50 -10.69
N PRO A 52 6.88 -0.44 -10.83
CA PRO A 52 8.08 -0.25 -11.63
C PRO A 52 7.81 -0.22 -13.15
N LYS A 53 6.67 -0.75 -13.61
CA LYS A 53 6.32 -0.84 -15.04
C LYS A 53 5.74 0.45 -15.62
N CYS A 54 4.75 1.03 -14.93
CA CYS A 54 4.05 2.24 -15.40
C CYS A 54 4.36 3.47 -14.55
N HIS A 55 5.22 3.34 -13.55
CA HIS A 55 5.60 4.40 -12.61
C HIS A 55 4.44 4.99 -11.79
N ALA A 56 3.27 4.34 -11.79
CA ALA A 56 2.17 4.75 -10.92
C ALA A 56 2.59 4.64 -9.46
N ARG A 57 2.34 5.69 -8.68
CA ARG A 57 2.69 5.77 -7.25
C ARG A 57 1.48 6.22 -6.44
N ASN A 58 1.36 5.69 -5.24
CA ASN A 58 0.38 6.11 -4.25
C ASN A 58 0.91 5.91 -2.83
N VAL A 59 0.31 6.56 -1.84
CA VAL A 59 0.68 6.43 -0.44
C VAL A 59 -0.57 6.14 0.38
N ILE A 60 -0.46 5.22 1.32
CA ILE A 60 -1.53 4.87 2.25
C ILE A 60 -1.03 5.08 3.66
N THR A 61 -1.64 6.03 4.38
CA THR A 61 -1.41 6.21 5.81
C THR A 61 -2.41 5.35 6.57
N LYS A 62 -1.91 4.47 7.44
CA LYS A 62 -2.73 3.63 8.31
C LYS A 62 -2.34 3.88 9.76
N LYS A 63 -3.31 3.90 10.68
CA LYS A 63 -3.00 3.73 12.11
C LYS A 63 -2.46 2.31 12.32
N GLY A 64 -1.19 2.21 12.67
CA GLY A 64 -0.55 0.95 13.00
C GLY A 64 -0.89 0.58 14.43
N SER A 65 -1.60 -0.54 14.61
CA SER A 65 -1.44 -1.30 15.86
C SER A 65 -0.07 -1.95 15.73
N ILE A 66 0.96 -1.36 16.33
CA ILE A 66 2.25 -2.05 16.41
C ILE A 66 2.00 -3.26 17.30
N CYS A 67 2.23 -4.47 16.77
CA CYS A 67 2.36 -5.64 17.62
C CYS A 67 3.71 -5.49 18.31
N THR A 68 3.74 -4.88 19.50
CA THR A 68 4.89 -5.00 20.39
C THR A 68 5.00 -6.48 20.76
N PHE A 69 6.07 -7.13 20.34
CA PHE A 69 6.51 -8.35 21.00
C PHE A 69 7.15 -7.89 22.31
N ASP A 70 6.40 -8.05 23.41
CA ASP A 70 6.93 -7.97 24.78
C ASP A 70 7.86 -9.17 25.03
#